data_AF-A0AAW7AAA8-F1
#
_entry.id   AF-A0AAW7AAA8-F1
#
_cell.length_a   1.000
_cell.length_b   1.000
_cell.length_c   1.000
_cell.angle_alpha   90.00
_cell.angle_beta   90.00
_cell.angle_gamma   90.00
#
_symmetry.space_group_name_H-M   'P 1'
#
loop_
_entity.id
_entity.type
_entity.pdbx_description
1 polymer ?
#
loop_
_entity_poly.entity_id
_entity_poly.type
_entity_poly.pdbx_seq_one_letter_code
_entity_poly.pdbx_strand_id
1 'polypeptide(L)'
;MIYKNGKKPVVLFEEFVIEWFELISKGQWDMAFSKIDLAPSFGEAFTPETFRNEVENDHFCEGTIFRQAHPDITYSNPKLMPGSGQPEIYEIESSFNYSFLYDVPLNNEFSDLTSGWEFIDVGDSYLVRLDFLHLM
;
A
#
# COMPACT_ATOMS: atom_id res chain seq x y z
N MET A 1 -2.33 -13.81 0.80
CA MET A 1 -1.14 -14.41 1.44
C MET A 1 0.00 -14.50 0.44
N ILE A 2 1.25 -14.47 0.92
CA ILE A 2 2.48 -14.54 0.11
C ILE A 2 3.28 -15.77 0.55
N TYR A 3 3.54 -16.70 -0.37
CA TYR A 3 4.36 -17.89 -0.05
C TYR A 3 5.84 -17.55 -0.04
N LYS A 4 6.57 -18.10 0.94
CA LYS A 4 8.04 -17.99 1.00
C LYS A 4 8.64 -18.81 -0.14
N ASN A 5 9.56 -18.20 -0.88
CA ASN A 5 10.20 -18.81 -2.05
C ASN A 5 11.74 -18.64 -2.05
N GLY A 6 12.33 -18.35 -0.89
CA GLY A 6 13.77 -18.12 -0.73
C GLY A 6 14.24 -16.68 -0.99
N LYS A 7 13.36 -15.80 -1.50
CA LYS A 7 13.65 -14.35 -1.52
C LYS A 7 13.67 -13.77 -0.11
N LYS A 8 14.42 -12.66 0.07
CA LYS A 8 14.41 -11.89 1.31
C LYS A 8 13.02 -11.24 1.51
N PRO A 9 12.54 -11.08 2.76
CA PRO A 9 11.24 -10.46 3.06
C PRO A 9 11.02 -9.12 2.35
N VAL A 10 11.98 -8.21 2.42
CA VAL A 10 11.90 -6.89 1.75
C VAL A 10 11.59 -6.97 0.26
N VAL A 11 12.21 -7.91 -0.46
CA VAL A 11 11.98 -8.09 -1.91
C VAL A 11 10.57 -8.64 -2.16
N LEU A 12 10.12 -9.58 -1.34
CA LEU A 12 8.78 -10.16 -1.46
C LEU A 12 7.68 -9.12 -1.20
N PHE A 13 7.87 -8.31 -0.18
CA PHE A 13 6.89 -7.31 0.25
C PHE A 13 6.82 -6.16 -0.74
N GLU A 14 7.97 -5.68 -1.21
CA GLU A 14 8.03 -4.67 -2.26
C GLU A 14 7.39 -5.15 -3.56
N GLU A 15 7.72 -6.37 -4.02
CA GLU A 15 7.08 -6.97 -5.20
C GLU A 15 5.56 -7.05 -5.03
N PHE A 16 5.08 -7.50 -3.87
CA PHE A 16 3.66 -7.59 -3.57
C PHE A 16 2.98 -6.22 -3.61
N VAL A 17 3.53 -5.21 -2.93
CA VAL A 17 2.92 -3.87 -2.83
C VAL A 17 2.93 -3.18 -4.20
N ILE A 18 4.02 -3.30 -4.96
CA ILE A 18 4.08 -2.79 -6.33
C ILE A 18 3.03 -3.46 -7.22
N GLU A 19 2.90 -4.79 -7.15
CA GLU A 19 1.85 -5.50 -7.89
C GLU A 19 0.45 -5.09 -7.45
N TRP A 20 0.24 -4.86 -6.15
CA TRP A 20 -1.03 -4.39 -5.63
C TRP A 20 -1.40 -3.03 -6.21
N PHE A 21 -0.50 -2.05 -6.18
CA PHE A 21 -0.74 -0.74 -6.81
C PHE A 21 -0.86 -0.80 -8.33
N GLU A 22 -0.15 -1.72 -9.00
CA GLU A 22 -0.36 -1.97 -10.42
C GLU A 22 -1.81 -2.39 -10.72
N LEU A 23 -2.42 -3.24 -9.88
CA LEU A 23 -3.83 -3.61 -10.03
C LEU A 23 -4.77 -2.43 -9.82
N ILE A 24 -4.51 -1.61 -8.80
CA ILE A 24 -5.27 -0.39 -8.52
C ILE A 24 -5.22 0.56 -9.74
N SER A 25 -4.04 0.79 -10.30
CA SER A 25 -3.86 1.67 -11.47
C SER A 25 -4.61 1.19 -12.72
N LYS A 26 -4.89 -0.12 -12.82
CA LYS A 26 -5.67 -0.73 -13.90
C LYS A 26 -7.18 -0.78 -13.63
N GLY A 27 -7.64 -0.25 -12.50
CA GLY A 27 -9.03 -0.36 -12.07
C GLY A 27 -9.44 -1.76 -11.58
N GLN A 28 -8.48 -2.66 -11.33
CA GLN A 28 -8.72 -4.03 -10.86
C GLN A 28 -8.81 -4.09 -9.34
N TRP A 29 -9.62 -3.21 -8.76
CA TRP A 29 -9.73 -2.98 -7.31
C TRP A 29 -10.12 -4.24 -6.55
N ASP A 30 -11.16 -4.94 -6.98
CA ASP A 30 -11.61 -6.16 -6.28
C ASP A 30 -10.52 -7.22 -6.21
N MET A 31 -9.70 -7.35 -7.26
CA MET A 31 -8.59 -8.29 -7.30
C MET A 31 -7.44 -7.85 -6.39
N ALA A 32 -7.15 -6.55 -6.31
CA ALA A 32 -6.17 -6.01 -5.38
C ALA A 32 -6.60 -6.28 -3.93
N PHE A 33 -7.84 -5.92 -3.58
CA PHE A 33 -8.36 -6.08 -2.23
C PHE A 33 -8.55 -7.55 -1.82
N SER A 34 -8.81 -8.47 -2.76
CA SER A 34 -8.83 -9.91 -2.47
C SER A 34 -7.47 -10.50 -2.04
N LYS A 35 -6.37 -9.75 -2.22
CA LYS A 35 -5.03 -10.18 -1.80
C LYS A 35 -4.71 -9.83 -0.35
N ILE A 36 -5.54 -9.00 0.29
CA ILE A 36 -5.43 -8.62 1.70
C ILE A 36 -6.11 -9.73 2.51
N ASP A 37 -5.36 -10.35 3.42
CA ASP A 37 -5.84 -11.51 4.20
C ASP A 37 -6.53 -11.08 5.50
N LEU A 38 -6.13 -9.93 6.05
CA LEU A 38 -6.50 -9.49 7.37
C LEU A 38 -7.01 -8.05 7.36
N ALA A 39 -8.01 -7.78 8.19
CA ALA A 39 -8.42 -6.42 8.53
C ALA A 39 -7.26 -5.64 9.21
N PRO A 40 -7.26 -4.31 9.13
CA PRO A 40 -6.30 -3.47 9.85
C PRO A 40 -6.39 -3.70 11.36
N SER A 41 -5.33 -3.33 12.07
CA SER A 41 -5.22 -3.51 13.52
C SER A 41 -6.23 -2.63 14.27
N PHE A 42 -6.59 -1.49 13.70
CA PHE A 42 -7.55 -0.54 14.24
C PHE A 42 -8.47 -0.02 13.13
N GLY A 43 -9.72 0.27 13.48
CA GLY A 43 -10.69 0.82 12.53
C GLY A 43 -11.41 -0.23 11.69
N GLU A 44 -12.04 0.23 10.61
CA GLU A 44 -12.79 -0.62 9.68
C GLU A 44 -11.88 -1.21 8.61
N ALA A 45 -12.27 -2.35 8.04
CA ALA A 45 -11.53 -2.95 6.95
C ALA A 45 -11.55 -2.06 5.70
N PHE A 46 -10.39 -1.87 5.07
CA PHE A 46 -10.33 -1.19 3.80
C PHE A 46 -11.08 -1.98 2.73
N THR A 47 -11.95 -1.27 2.02
CA THR A 47 -12.62 -1.69 0.80
C THR A 47 -12.15 -0.78 -0.34
N PRO A 48 -12.40 -1.14 -1.61
CA PRO A 48 -12.13 -0.23 -2.72
C PRO A 48 -12.72 1.17 -2.54
N GLU A 49 -13.93 1.27 -1.99
CA GLU A 49 -14.62 2.54 -1.76
C GLU A 49 -13.98 3.32 -0.60
N THR A 50 -13.79 2.69 0.55
CA THR A 50 -13.24 3.39 1.72
C THR A 50 -11.79 3.80 1.52
N PHE A 51 -10.97 2.96 0.88
CA PHE A 51 -9.59 3.33 0.52
C PHE A 51 -9.55 4.53 -0.43
N ARG A 52 -10.42 4.52 -1.47
CA ARG A 52 -10.48 5.64 -2.41
C ARG A 52 -10.91 6.92 -1.69
N ASN A 53 -11.93 6.83 -0.83
CA ASN A 53 -12.41 7.97 -0.08
C ASN A 53 -11.32 8.54 0.85
N GLU A 54 -10.57 7.68 1.55
CA GLU A 54 -9.51 8.12 2.45
C GLU A 54 -8.39 8.85 1.70
N VAL A 55 -7.98 8.34 0.52
CA VAL A 55 -6.99 9.01 -0.34
C VAL A 55 -7.55 10.33 -0.88
N GLU A 56 -8.72 10.31 -1.50
CA GLU A 56 -9.21 11.42 -2.31
C GLU A 56 -9.91 12.51 -1.50
N ASN A 57 -10.60 12.16 -0.42
CA ASN A 57 -11.49 13.06 0.32
C ASN A 57 -11.04 13.33 1.75
N ASP A 58 -10.17 12.50 2.33
CA ASP A 58 -9.64 12.75 3.68
C ASP A 58 -8.22 13.32 3.62
N HIS A 59 -7.30 12.69 2.87
CA HIS A 59 -5.91 13.14 2.77
C HIS A 59 -5.65 14.18 1.68
N PHE A 60 -6.13 13.94 0.47
CA PHE A 60 -5.95 14.84 -0.68
C PHE A 60 -7.24 15.51 -1.10
N CYS A 61 -7.97 16.02 -0.11
CA CYS A 61 -9.25 16.69 -0.29
C CYS A 61 -9.12 18.07 -0.98
N GLU A 62 -10.26 18.65 -1.35
CA GLU A 62 -10.33 20.00 -1.92
C GLU A 62 -9.64 21.03 -1.00
N GLY A 63 -8.76 21.85 -1.58
CA GLY A 63 -8.01 22.88 -0.86
C GLY A 63 -6.60 22.47 -0.43
N THR A 64 -6.26 21.18 -0.44
CA THR A 64 -4.86 20.73 -0.23
C THR A 64 -3.96 21.17 -1.39
N ILE A 65 -2.66 21.37 -1.12
CA ILE A 65 -1.68 21.72 -2.16
C ILE A 65 -1.65 20.66 -3.26
N PHE A 66 -1.70 19.38 -2.87
CA PHE A 66 -1.73 18.25 -3.79
C PHE A 66 -2.95 18.33 -4.71
N ARG A 67 -4.17 18.52 -4.17
CA ARG A 67 -5.39 18.63 -4.98
C ARG A 67 -5.39 19.85 -5.90
N GLN A 68 -4.74 20.95 -5.51
CA GLN A 68 -4.60 22.12 -6.37
C GLN A 68 -3.69 21.84 -7.57
N ALA A 69 -2.61 21.06 -7.38
CA ALA A 69 -1.72 20.63 -8.46
C ALA A 69 -2.35 19.52 -9.33
N HIS A 70 -3.15 18.66 -8.70
CA HIS A 70 -3.81 17.50 -9.31
C HIS A 70 -5.31 17.52 -9.03
N PRO A 71 -6.10 18.28 -9.82
CA PRO A 71 -7.56 18.35 -9.63
C PRO A 71 -8.22 16.96 -9.67
N ASP A 72 -7.73 16.11 -10.57
CA ASP A 72 -8.15 14.71 -10.69
C ASP A 72 -7.04 13.80 -10.19
N ILE A 73 -7.33 12.98 -9.18
CA ILE A 73 -6.39 11.99 -8.65
C ILE A 73 -6.41 10.75 -9.55
N THR A 74 -5.22 10.30 -9.95
CA THR A 74 -5.07 9.08 -10.76
C THR A 74 -4.06 8.15 -10.12
N TYR A 75 -4.48 6.92 -9.79
CA TYR A 75 -3.58 5.90 -9.29
C TYR A 75 -2.61 5.44 -10.38
N SER A 76 -1.31 5.50 -10.07
CA SER A 76 -0.25 5.27 -11.05
C SER A 76 0.39 3.90 -10.87
N ASN A 77 0.92 3.34 -11.95
CA ASN A 77 1.63 2.05 -11.91
C ASN A 77 3.09 2.30 -11.51
N PRO A 78 3.56 1.85 -10.32
CA PRO A 78 4.93 2.09 -9.87
C PRO A 78 5.99 1.56 -10.84
N LYS A 79 5.70 0.47 -11.57
CA LYS A 79 6.65 -0.14 -12.52
C LYS A 79 6.96 0.75 -13.73
N LEU A 80 6.14 1.78 -13.99
CA LEU A 80 6.27 2.70 -15.12
C LEU A 80 6.76 4.09 -14.68
N MET A 81 6.94 4.31 -13.38
CA MET A 81 7.33 5.58 -12.79
C MET A 81 8.83 5.63 -12.52
N PRO A 82 9.47 6.81 -12.62
CA PRO A 82 10.81 7.01 -12.07
C PRO A 82 10.77 7.04 -10.53
N GLY A 83 11.84 6.59 -9.87
CA GLY A 83 11.95 6.53 -8.41
C GLY A 83 11.57 5.16 -7.83
N SER A 84 11.39 5.07 -6.51
CA SER A 84 11.16 3.77 -5.85
C SER A 84 10.09 3.75 -4.74
N GLY A 85 9.34 4.82 -4.46
CA GLY A 85 8.31 4.83 -3.40
C GLY A 85 8.83 4.61 -1.98
N GLN A 86 10.14 4.82 -1.79
CA GLN A 86 10.86 4.78 -0.52
C GLN A 86 10.46 3.60 0.38
N PRO A 87 10.64 2.34 -0.07
CA PRO A 87 10.23 1.18 0.70
C PRO A 87 11.05 1.09 1.98
N GLU A 88 10.38 1.05 3.11
CA GLU A 88 11.00 0.85 4.41
C GLU A 88 10.44 -0.41 5.06
N ILE A 89 11.31 -1.21 5.69
CA ILE A 89 10.91 -2.44 6.37
C ILE A 89 11.42 -2.43 7.81
N TYR A 90 10.54 -2.77 8.73
CA TYR A 90 10.81 -2.86 10.15
C TYR A 90 10.37 -4.23 10.66
N GLU A 91 11.27 -4.95 11.32
CA GLU A 91 10.89 -6.16 12.05
C GLU A 91 10.24 -5.75 13.37
N ILE A 92 9.06 -6.28 13.67
CA ILE A 92 8.31 -5.94 14.88
C ILE A 92 8.91 -6.72 16.05
N GLU A 93 9.41 -6.00 17.06
CA GLU A 93 10.14 -6.58 18.19
C GLU A 93 9.42 -7.77 18.82
N SER A 94 10.18 -8.82 19.14
CA SER A 94 9.68 -10.06 19.76
C SER A 94 8.64 -10.83 18.94
N SER A 95 8.51 -10.54 17.65
CA SER A 95 7.68 -11.28 16.69
C SER A 95 8.48 -11.61 15.42
N PHE A 96 7.96 -12.49 14.58
CA PHE A 96 8.46 -12.72 13.21
C PHE A 96 7.68 -11.89 12.17
N ASN A 97 6.98 -10.85 12.62
CA ASN A 97 6.15 -10.00 11.76
C ASN A 97 6.96 -8.81 11.28
N TYR A 98 6.56 -8.26 10.13
CA TYR A 98 7.22 -7.12 9.51
C TYR A 98 6.21 -6.01 9.26
N SER A 99 6.58 -4.78 9.59
CA SER A 99 5.94 -3.59 9.08
C SER A 99 6.67 -3.13 7.82
N PHE A 100 5.92 -2.65 6.82
CA PHE A 100 6.45 -2.19 5.56
C PHE A 100 5.74 -0.91 5.14
N LEU A 101 6.51 0.12 4.80
CA LEU A 101 6.00 1.41 4.36
C LEU A 101 6.28 1.60 2.88
N TYR A 102 5.33 2.19 2.17
CA TYR A 102 5.48 2.49 0.75
C TYR A 102 4.67 3.73 0.36
N ASP A 103 5.32 4.68 -0.30
CA ASP A 103 4.67 5.90 -0.79
C ASP A 103 3.64 5.56 -1.87
N VAL A 104 2.45 6.16 -1.74
CA VAL A 104 1.31 5.88 -2.61
C VAL A 104 1.55 6.53 -3.98
N PRO A 105 1.54 5.75 -5.07
CA PRO A 105 1.80 6.22 -6.43
C PRO A 105 0.55 6.92 -7.00
N LEU A 106 0.58 8.25 -7.09
CA LEU A 106 -0.52 9.06 -7.61
C LEU A 106 0.01 10.01 -8.69
N ASN A 107 -0.78 10.26 -9.72
CA ASN A 107 -0.51 11.26 -10.77
C ASN A 107 0.92 11.22 -11.37
N ASN A 108 1.47 10.02 -11.53
CA ASN A 108 2.82 9.72 -12.01
C ASN A 108 3.96 10.22 -11.10
N GLU A 109 3.68 10.39 -9.80
CA GLU A 109 4.63 10.66 -8.73
C GLU A 109 4.38 9.78 -7.51
N PHE A 110 5.40 9.62 -6.66
CA PHE A 110 5.23 9.05 -5.33
C PHE A 110 4.82 10.19 -4.40
N SER A 111 3.57 10.16 -3.95
CA SER A 111 3.01 11.23 -3.11
C SER A 111 3.53 11.16 -1.67
N ASP A 112 3.35 12.24 -0.91
CA ASP A 112 3.65 12.27 0.54
C ASP A 112 2.71 11.38 1.38
N LEU A 113 1.72 10.74 0.75
CA LEU A 113 0.89 9.73 1.40
C LEU A 113 1.61 8.39 1.39
N THR A 114 1.83 7.83 2.56
CA THR A 114 2.45 6.52 2.76
C THR A 114 1.39 5.49 3.13
N SER A 115 1.48 4.32 2.50
CA SER A 115 0.71 3.13 2.86
C SER A 115 1.51 2.26 3.82
N GLY A 116 0.89 1.93 4.96
CA GLY A 116 1.46 1.08 5.99
C GLY A 116 0.91 -0.34 5.88
N TRP A 117 1.81 -1.31 5.76
CA TRP A 117 1.50 -2.72 5.61
C TRP A 117 2.08 -3.54 6.75
N GLU A 118 1.43 -4.63 7.10
CA GLU A 118 1.99 -5.67 7.95
C GLU A 118 1.99 -7.02 7.24
N PHE A 119 3.10 -7.74 7.40
CA PHE A 119 3.30 -9.09 6.90
C PHE A 119 3.54 -10.03 8.08
N ILE A 120 2.57 -10.90 8.35
CA ILE A 120 2.53 -11.76 9.54
C ILE A 120 2.98 -13.16 9.17
N ASP A 121 4.06 -13.62 9.79
CA ASP A 121 4.63 -14.94 9.52
C ASP A 121 3.75 -16.06 10.10
N VAL A 122 3.32 -16.98 9.25
CA VAL A 122 2.54 -18.17 9.63
C VAL A 122 3.22 -19.49 9.22
N GLY A 123 4.55 -19.48 9.10
CA GLY A 123 5.36 -20.65 8.74
C GLY A 123 5.84 -20.58 7.30
N ASP A 124 5.09 -21.16 6.36
CA ASP A 124 5.49 -21.22 4.94
C ASP A 124 5.03 -20.01 4.11
N SER A 125 4.31 -19.08 4.74
CA SER A 125 3.75 -17.89 4.09
C SER A 125 3.65 -16.71 5.03
N TYR A 126 3.40 -15.53 4.46
CA TYR A 126 3.00 -14.32 5.15
C TYR A 126 1.53 -14.01 4.89
N LEU A 127 0.76 -13.75 5.95
CA LEU A 127 -0.54 -13.08 5.83
C LEU A 127 -0.32 -11.59 5.63
N VAL A 128 -1.14 -10.97 4.80
CA VAL A 128 -1.02 -9.56 4.43
C VAL A 128 -2.12 -8.75 5.07
N ARG A 129 -1.74 -7.62 5.66
CA ARG A 129 -2.63 -6.58 6.17
C ARG A 129 -2.21 -5.24 5.57
N LEU A 130 -3.19 -4.51 5.04
CA LEU A 130 -3.08 -3.06 4.87
C LEU A 130 -3.55 -2.43 6.18
N ASP A 131 -2.65 -1.76 6.90
CA ASP A 131 -2.90 -1.32 8.27
C ASP A 131 -3.34 0.14 8.34
N PHE A 132 -2.71 1.03 7.56
CA PHE A 132 -3.05 2.45 7.57
C PHE A 132 -2.65 3.18 6.27
N LEU A 133 -3.19 4.39 6.10
CA LEU A 133 -2.69 5.44 5.23
C LEU A 133 -2.31 6.67 6.07
N HIS A 134 -1.18 7.30 5.76
CA HIS A 134 -0.71 8.46 6.53
C HIS A 134 0.10 9.43 5.69
N LEU A 135 -0.11 10.74 5.87
CA LEU A 135 0.73 11.77 5.25
C LEU A 135 1.97 12.00 6.10
N MET A 136 3.16 11.91 5.50
CA MET A 136 4.44 12.19 6.17
C MET A 136 4.90 13.64 6.03
#